data_AF-A0A852CKK1-F1
#
_entry.id   AF-A0A852CKK1-F1
#
_cell.length_a   1.000
_cell.length_b   1.000
_cell.length_c   1.000
_cell.angle_alpha   90.00
_cell.angle_beta   90.00
_cell.angle_gamma   90.00
#
_symmetry.space_group_name_H-M   'P 1'
#
loop_
_entity.id
_entity.type
_entity.pdbx_description
1 polymer ?
#
loop_
_entity_poly.entity_id
_entity_poly.type
_entity_poly.pdbx_seq_one_letter_code
_entity_poly.pdbx_strand_id
1 'polypeptide(L)'
;MSEAYFPVGPGLGPEENFLSLDDILMSQEKLPGRAESALPRLAFALGQGAGPGDSLPEGSKLEIPLWLAKGLHDSKRRIISVELPKVYKEAWRTVFSADANVVDLHKMGPYYYGFGSQLLNFDNTENPQIAQSILQASTFISRFRRIMDSSQNAYNEDTSALVARLDELERALFRAGQKGLNDFQCWEKGQASQITASSLAQNYGKRKFTEVDV
;
A
#
# COMPACT_ATOMS: atom_id res chain seq x y z
N MET A 1 -28.84 3.41 -16.00
CA MET A 1 -27.47 3.03 -16.37
C MET A 1 -26.60 3.17 -15.14
N SER A 2 -26.48 2.10 -14.33
CA SER A 2 -25.48 2.05 -13.26
C SER A 2 -24.26 1.35 -13.86
N GLU A 3 -23.31 2.14 -14.36
CA GLU A 3 -22.02 1.60 -14.75
C GLU A 3 -21.40 0.96 -13.50
N ALA A 4 -20.97 -0.30 -13.61
CA ALA A 4 -20.39 -1.00 -12.47
C ALA A 4 -19.10 -0.27 -12.08
N TYR A 5 -18.93 0.00 -10.78
CA TYR A 5 -17.68 0.58 -10.26
C TYR A 5 -16.52 -0.34 -10.64
N PHE A 6 -15.61 0.16 -11.47
CA PHE A 6 -14.32 -0.47 -11.71
C PHE A 6 -13.32 0.10 -10.70
N PRO A 7 -12.66 -0.74 -9.89
CA PRO A 7 -11.65 -0.26 -8.97
C PRO A 7 -10.50 0.39 -9.76
N VAL A 8 -10.21 1.64 -9.43
CA VAL A 8 -9.04 2.36 -9.96
C VAL A 8 -7.81 1.76 -9.29
N GLY A 9 -6.84 1.32 -10.10
CA GLY A 9 -5.59 0.74 -9.58
C GLY A 9 -4.71 1.78 -8.86
N PRO A 10 -3.79 1.33 -7.99
CA PRO A 10 -2.87 2.22 -7.30
C PRO A 10 -1.86 2.91 -8.23
N GLY A 11 -1.52 4.15 -7.91
CA GLY A 11 -0.52 4.95 -8.61
C GLY A 11 0.89 4.68 -8.07
N LEU A 12 1.71 3.93 -8.81
CA LEU A 12 3.12 3.68 -8.46
C LEU A 12 4.07 4.79 -8.94
N GLY A 13 3.53 5.81 -9.62
CA GLY A 13 4.29 6.93 -10.14
C GLY A 13 4.58 8.00 -9.09
N PRO A 14 5.02 9.19 -9.52
CA PRO A 14 5.27 10.32 -8.60
C PRO A 14 4.00 10.80 -7.88
N GLU A 15 2.83 10.58 -8.48
CA GLU A 15 1.53 10.97 -7.94
C GLU A 15 0.67 9.73 -7.69
N GLU A 16 -0.16 9.82 -6.65
CA GLU A 16 -1.13 8.79 -6.29
C GLU A 16 -2.48 9.04 -6.99
N ASN A 17 -3.28 8.00 -7.22
CA ASN A 17 -4.56 8.15 -7.85
C ASN A 17 -5.61 8.62 -6.83
N PHE A 18 -6.19 9.81 -7.07
CA PHE A 18 -7.18 10.43 -6.18
C PHE A 18 -8.40 9.53 -5.87
N LEU A 19 -8.79 8.67 -6.81
CA LEU A 19 -9.95 7.77 -6.68
C LEU A 19 -9.57 6.34 -6.29
N SER A 20 -8.28 6.04 -6.12
CA SER A 20 -7.83 4.72 -5.69
C SER A 20 -7.99 4.59 -4.17
N LEU A 21 -8.77 3.60 -3.74
CA LEU A 21 -8.94 3.32 -2.31
C LEU A 21 -7.63 2.83 -1.68
N ASP A 22 -6.83 2.06 -2.43
CA ASP A 22 -5.54 1.56 -1.95
C ASP A 22 -4.56 2.70 -1.71
N ASP A 23 -4.56 3.72 -2.58
CA ASP A 23 -3.69 4.89 -2.42
C ASP A 23 -4.12 5.76 -1.22
N ILE A 24 -5.43 5.93 -1.02
CA ILE A 24 -5.97 6.63 0.15
C ILE A 24 -5.53 5.90 1.43
N LEU A 25 -5.67 4.57 1.48
CA LEU A 25 -5.27 3.76 2.64
C LEU A 25 -3.75 3.79 2.87
N MET A 26 -2.96 3.73 1.80
CA MET A 26 -1.50 3.86 1.87
C MET A 26 -1.08 5.23 2.39
N SER A 27 -1.70 6.31 1.90
CA SER A 27 -1.36 7.68 2.31
C SER A 27 -1.68 7.97 3.79
N GLN A 28 -2.54 7.16 4.41
CA GLN A 28 -2.89 7.25 5.82
C GLN A 28 -1.80 6.66 6.75
N GLU A 29 -0.86 5.90 6.20
CA GLU A 29 0.27 5.36 6.98
C GLU A 29 1.12 6.50 7.58
N LYS A 30 1.56 6.28 8.82
CA LYS A 30 2.30 7.29 9.58
C LYS A 30 3.78 7.28 9.21
N LEU A 31 4.31 8.48 9.07
CA LEU A 31 5.70 8.75 8.74
C LEU A 31 6.34 9.51 9.93
N PRO A 32 7.54 9.08 10.39
CA PRO A 32 8.26 9.83 11.41
C PRO A 32 8.78 11.15 10.81
N GLY A 33 8.66 12.23 11.56
CA GLY A 33 9.15 13.54 11.17
C GLY A 33 9.50 14.41 12.36
N ARG A 34 10.06 15.57 12.08
CA ARG A 34 10.45 16.59 13.04
C ARG A 34 9.81 17.93 12.66
N ALA A 35 9.26 18.63 13.64
CA ALA A 35 8.83 20.01 13.45
C ALA A 35 10.06 20.92 13.33
N GLU A 36 10.19 21.66 12.24
CA GLU A 36 11.28 22.64 12.03
C GLU A 36 10.85 24.06 12.42
N SER A 37 9.59 24.22 12.82
CA SER A 37 9.05 25.47 13.34
C SER A 37 8.04 25.17 14.44
N ALA A 38 7.83 26.14 15.34
CA ALA A 38 6.82 26.00 16.39
C ALA A 38 5.42 25.94 15.74
N LEU A 39 4.66 24.88 16.05
CA LEU A 39 3.30 24.69 15.52
C LEU A 39 2.27 25.13 16.58
N PRO A 40 1.67 26.32 16.45
CA PRO A 40 0.77 26.85 17.47
C PRO A 40 -0.53 26.03 17.54
N ARG A 41 -1.03 25.81 18.76
CA ARG A 41 -2.32 25.13 19.05
C ARG A 41 -2.44 23.68 18.59
N LEU A 42 -1.32 23.06 18.19
CA LEU A 42 -1.29 21.69 17.68
C LEU A 42 -0.77 20.68 18.71
N ALA A 43 -0.24 21.15 19.85
CA ALA A 43 0.30 20.26 20.88
C ALA A 43 -0.78 19.34 21.46
N PHE A 44 -2.00 19.84 21.68
CA PHE A 44 -3.12 19.02 22.18
C PHE A 44 -3.54 17.93 21.18
N ALA A 45 -3.66 18.26 19.89
CA ALA A 45 -4.07 17.31 18.84
C ALA A 45 -3.07 16.16 18.65
N LEU A 46 -1.80 16.41 18.99
CA LEU A 46 -0.70 15.44 18.88
C LEU A 46 -0.37 14.77 20.23
N GLY A 47 -1.16 15.01 21.28
CA GLY A 47 -1.00 14.41 22.60
C GLY A 47 0.21 14.92 23.41
N GLN A 48 0.79 16.06 23.02
CA GLN A 48 1.97 16.67 23.64
C GLN A 48 1.66 17.98 24.41
N GLY A 49 0.38 18.37 24.53
CA GLY A 49 -0.06 19.60 25.20
C GLY A 49 -1.10 19.33 26.30
N ALA A 50 -1.13 20.21 27.30
CA ALA A 50 -2.09 20.16 28.41
C ALA A 50 -3.37 20.96 28.11
N GLY A 51 -3.31 21.92 27.18
CA GLY A 51 -4.44 22.75 26.77
C GLY A 51 -4.49 23.07 25.26
N PRO A 52 -5.65 23.53 24.75
CA PRO A 52 -5.88 23.80 23.33
C PRO A 52 -5.12 25.03 22.79
N GLY A 53 -4.48 25.81 23.66
CA GLY A 53 -3.62 26.94 23.30
C GLY A 53 -2.15 26.56 23.11
N ASP A 54 -1.77 25.34 23.49
CA ASP A 54 -0.36 24.96 23.62
C ASP A 54 0.28 24.80 22.25
N SER A 55 1.47 25.39 22.12
CA SER A 55 2.27 25.32 20.91
C SER A 55 3.23 24.14 21.00
N LEU A 56 3.34 23.39 19.90
CA LEU A 56 4.35 22.36 19.79
C LEU A 56 5.72 23.04 19.56
N PRO A 57 6.74 22.76 20.38
CA PRO A 57 8.04 23.38 20.20
C PRO A 57 8.75 22.89 18.94
N GLU A 58 9.62 23.73 18.40
CA GLU A 58 10.55 23.35 17.33
C GLU A 58 11.43 22.16 17.76
N GLY A 59 11.74 21.28 16.83
CA GLY A 59 12.53 20.07 17.05
C GLY A 59 11.74 18.89 17.62
N SER A 60 10.43 19.04 17.87
CA SER A 60 9.57 17.96 18.37
C SER A 60 9.46 16.82 17.36
N LYS A 61 9.56 15.58 17.86
CA LYS A 61 9.33 14.37 17.07
C LYS A 61 7.83 14.14 16.90
N LEU A 62 7.42 13.90 15.66
CA LEU A 62 6.04 13.75 15.25
C LEU A 62 5.87 12.48 14.42
N GLU A 63 4.68 11.89 14.50
CA GLU A 63 4.22 10.87 13.56
C GLU A 63 3.05 11.46 12.76
N ILE A 64 3.27 11.70 11.48
CA ILE A 64 2.33 12.41 10.62
C ILE A 64 1.93 11.48 9.47
N PRO A 65 0.65 11.40 9.07
CA PRO A 65 0.25 10.68 7.87
C PRO A 65 0.96 11.20 6.61
N LEU A 66 1.24 10.32 5.66
CA LEU A 66 1.95 10.67 4.43
C LEU A 66 1.27 11.79 3.63
N TRP A 67 -0.07 11.77 3.49
CA TRP A 67 -0.80 12.82 2.75
C TRP A 67 -0.60 14.21 3.36
N LEU A 68 -0.53 14.30 4.70
CA LEU A 68 -0.31 15.56 5.41
C LEU A 68 1.16 15.97 5.33
N ALA A 69 2.08 15.00 5.38
CA ALA A 69 3.51 15.26 5.20
C ALA A 69 3.79 15.86 3.81
N LYS A 70 3.16 15.34 2.75
CA LYS A 70 3.28 15.90 1.38
C LYS A 70 2.83 17.37 1.32
N GLY A 71 1.71 17.70 1.96
CA GLY A 71 1.17 19.07 1.94
C GLY A 71 1.97 20.08 2.77
N LEU A 72 2.66 19.63 3.82
CA LEU A 72 3.46 20.49 4.71
C LEU A 72 4.95 20.55 4.31
N HIS A 73 5.38 19.69 3.39
CA HIS A 73 6.74 19.68 2.89
C HIS A 73 6.90 20.73 1.79
N ASP A 74 7.76 21.72 2.03
CA ASP A 74 8.18 22.70 1.03
C ASP A 74 9.71 22.85 1.13
N SER A 75 10.39 22.74 -0.01
CA SER A 75 11.85 22.90 -0.11
C SER A 75 12.33 24.27 0.35
N LYS A 76 11.45 25.29 0.29
CA LYS A 76 11.75 26.67 0.73
C LYS A 76 11.27 26.98 2.13
N ARG A 77 10.20 26.33 2.59
CA ARG A 77 9.58 26.55 3.90
C ARG A 77 9.61 25.23 4.66
N ARG A 78 10.71 25.00 5.38
CA ARG A 78 10.84 23.82 6.25
C ARG A 78 9.91 23.97 7.45
N ILE A 79 8.65 23.60 7.29
CA ILE A 79 7.67 23.50 8.39
C ILE A 79 7.91 22.18 9.13
N ILE A 80 8.11 21.11 8.36
CA ILE A 80 8.44 19.78 8.84
C ILE A 80 9.63 19.21 8.06
N SER A 81 10.45 18.44 8.74
CA SER A 81 11.49 17.58 8.18
C SER A 81 11.04 16.13 8.28
N VAL A 82 11.11 15.39 7.18
CA VAL A 82 10.67 13.99 7.12
C VAL A 82 11.85 13.07 7.39
N GLU A 83 11.66 12.11 8.30
CA GLU A 83 12.65 11.06 8.55
C GLU A 83 12.25 9.78 7.80
N LEU A 84 13.25 9.09 7.23
CA LEU A 84 13.01 7.82 6.56
C LEU A 84 12.60 6.73 7.59
N PRO A 85 11.50 5.99 7.34
CA PRO A 85 11.15 4.83 8.15
C PRO A 85 12.28 3.80 8.14
N LYS A 86 12.36 3.01 9.21
CA LYS A 86 13.42 2.01 9.40
C LYS A 86 13.55 1.06 8.20
N VAL A 87 12.43 0.70 7.58
CA VAL A 87 12.36 -0.25 6.46
C VAL A 87 13.14 0.23 5.22
N TYR A 88 13.25 1.54 5.01
CA TYR A 88 13.96 2.12 3.86
C TYR A 88 15.41 2.52 4.17
N LYS A 89 15.86 2.34 5.42
CA LYS A 89 17.24 2.61 5.82
C LYS A 89 18.19 1.54 5.28
N GLU A 90 19.47 1.90 5.19
CA GLU A 90 20.53 1.04 4.65
C GLU A 90 20.57 -0.38 5.23
N ALA A 91 20.38 -0.53 6.54
CA ALA A 91 20.38 -1.85 7.19
C ALA A 91 19.36 -2.81 6.57
N TRP A 92 18.14 -2.33 6.29
CA TRP A 92 17.11 -3.14 5.66
C TRP A 92 17.33 -3.31 4.16
N ARG A 93 17.92 -2.33 3.47
CA ARG A 93 18.35 -2.47 2.07
C ARG A 93 19.35 -3.63 1.90
N THR A 94 20.28 -3.80 2.84
CA THR A 94 21.22 -4.93 2.83
C THR A 94 20.50 -6.27 3.04
N VAL A 95 19.50 -6.33 3.92
CA VAL A 95 18.67 -7.54 4.13
C VAL A 95 17.91 -7.89 2.86
N PHE A 96 17.28 -6.91 2.21
CA PHE A 96 16.58 -7.10 0.94
C PHE A 96 17.52 -7.52 -0.20
N SER A 97 18.75 -7.01 -0.22
CA SER A 97 19.77 -7.42 -1.18
C SER A 97 20.26 -8.85 -0.95
N ALA A 98 20.19 -9.36 0.28
CA ALA A 98 20.60 -10.73 0.60
C ALA A 98 19.54 -11.75 0.17
N ASP A 99 18.31 -11.60 0.67
CA ASP A 99 17.16 -12.37 0.17
C ASP A 99 15.83 -11.67 0.53
N ALA A 100 15.21 -11.05 -0.48
CA ALA A 100 13.91 -10.42 -0.31
C ALA A 100 12.76 -11.42 -0.06
N ASN A 101 12.91 -12.71 -0.37
CA ASN A 101 11.84 -13.70 -0.22
C ASN A 101 11.55 -14.09 1.23
N VAL A 102 12.51 -13.87 2.13
CA VAL A 102 12.39 -14.17 3.57
C VAL A 102 11.74 -13.02 4.33
N VAL A 103 11.64 -11.83 3.74
CA VAL A 103 11.00 -10.69 4.39
C VAL A 103 9.48 -10.80 4.26
N ASP A 104 8.81 -10.52 5.37
CA ASP A 104 7.36 -10.35 5.46
C ASP A 104 7.04 -8.87 5.21
N LEU A 105 6.62 -8.55 3.98
CA LEU A 105 6.32 -7.17 3.60
C LEU A 105 5.05 -6.68 4.29
N HIS A 106 4.06 -7.57 4.44
CA HIS A 106 2.77 -7.21 5.03
C HIS A 106 2.89 -6.70 6.47
N LYS A 107 3.81 -7.27 7.27
CA LYS A 107 4.09 -6.78 8.63
C LYS A 107 4.87 -5.47 8.68
N MET A 108 5.65 -5.18 7.64
CA MET A 108 6.52 -4.01 7.56
C MET A 108 5.78 -2.79 7.00
N GLY A 109 4.69 -3.04 6.27
CA GLY A 109 3.77 -2.08 5.69
C GLY A 109 3.05 -2.77 4.53
N PRO A 110 1.72 -2.90 4.53
CA PRO A 110 0.98 -3.56 3.46
C PRO A 110 1.14 -2.91 2.08
N TYR A 111 1.70 -1.68 2.03
CA TYR A 111 1.94 -0.89 0.82
C TYR A 111 3.40 -0.47 0.65
N TYR A 112 4.36 -1.39 0.83
CA TYR A 112 5.80 -1.12 0.73
C TYR A 112 6.22 -0.45 -0.59
N TYR A 113 5.71 -0.93 -1.73
CA TYR A 113 6.09 -0.37 -3.04
C TYR A 113 5.46 1.00 -3.28
N GLY A 114 4.17 1.14 -2.98
CA GLY A 114 3.44 2.41 -3.13
C GLY A 114 3.99 3.48 -2.21
N PHE A 115 4.13 3.18 -0.92
CA PHE A 115 4.66 4.08 0.09
C PHE A 115 6.11 4.50 -0.24
N GLY A 116 6.94 3.54 -0.67
CA GLY A 116 8.31 3.81 -1.06
C GLY A 116 8.44 4.74 -2.27
N SER A 117 7.52 4.63 -3.25
CA SER A 117 7.48 5.54 -4.40
C SER A 117 7.10 6.96 -3.97
N GLN A 118 6.09 7.09 -3.11
CA GLN A 118 5.67 8.39 -2.58
C GLN A 118 6.73 9.05 -1.69
N LEU A 119 7.60 8.26 -1.06
CA LEU A 119 8.71 8.77 -0.24
C LEU A 119 9.77 9.50 -1.09
N LEU A 120 9.86 9.18 -2.39
CA LEU A 120 10.80 9.84 -3.31
C LEU A 120 10.44 11.31 -3.58
N ASN A 121 9.21 11.72 -3.25
CA ASN A 121 8.77 13.11 -3.37
C ASN A 121 9.38 14.03 -2.29
N PHE A 122 9.98 13.46 -1.24
CA PHE A 122 10.71 14.23 -0.23
C PHE A 122 12.18 14.34 -0.62
N ASP A 123 12.76 15.54 -0.50
CA ASP A 123 14.16 15.80 -0.84
C ASP A 123 15.12 15.10 0.15
N ASN A 124 15.51 13.85 -0.16
CA ASN A 124 16.51 13.09 0.60
C ASN A 124 17.70 12.72 -0.28
N THR A 125 18.91 12.78 0.29
CA THR A 125 20.16 12.37 -0.37
C THR A 125 20.18 10.89 -0.75
N GLU A 126 19.39 10.07 -0.06
CA GLU A 126 19.29 8.62 -0.28
C GLU A 126 18.22 8.21 -1.32
N ASN A 127 17.51 9.16 -1.93
CA ASN A 127 16.48 8.89 -2.93
C ASN A 127 16.93 7.98 -4.08
N PRO A 128 18.12 8.15 -4.71
CA PRO A 128 18.51 7.26 -5.79
C PRO A 128 18.73 5.82 -5.28
N GLN A 129 19.28 5.63 -4.08
CA GLN A 129 19.46 4.29 -3.49
C GLN A 129 18.14 3.66 -3.06
N ILE A 130 17.18 4.45 -2.58
CA ILE A 130 15.82 3.99 -2.25
C ILE A 130 15.10 3.57 -3.53
N ALA A 131 15.11 4.43 -4.55
CA ALA A 131 14.53 4.13 -5.85
C ALA A 131 15.16 2.87 -6.45
N GLN A 132 16.48 2.70 -6.36
CA GLN A 132 17.15 1.46 -6.75
C GLN A 132 16.74 0.26 -5.89
N SER A 133 16.62 0.39 -4.58
CA SER A 133 16.17 -0.73 -3.72
C SER A 133 14.72 -1.17 -4.01
N ILE A 134 13.88 -0.25 -4.49
CA ILE A 134 12.47 -0.50 -4.87
C ILE A 134 12.39 -1.03 -6.32
N LEU A 135 13.03 -0.35 -7.28
CA LEU A 135 12.97 -0.63 -8.73
C LEU A 135 14.04 -1.61 -9.22
N GLN A 136 15.30 -1.47 -8.79
CA GLN A 136 16.40 -2.32 -9.24
C GLN A 136 16.39 -3.66 -8.49
N ALA A 137 15.86 -4.68 -9.15
CA ALA A 137 16.35 -6.06 -9.14
C ALA A 137 16.26 -6.90 -7.85
N SER A 138 16.38 -6.36 -6.64
CA SER A 138 16.52 -7.18 -5.42
C SER A 138 15.21 -7.54 -4.73
N THR A 139 14.22 -6.63 -4.67
CA THR A 139 12.97 -6.90 -3.96
C THR A 139 11.88 -7.43 -4.89
N PHE A 140 11.32 -6.58 -5.75
CA PHE A 140 10.21 -6.98 -6.62
C PHE A 140 10.62 -8.04 -7.65
N ILE A 141 11.72 -7.82 -8.38
CA ILE A 141 12.18 -8.75 -9.42
C ILE A 141 12.58 -10.12 -8.84
N SER A 142 13.26 -10.15 -7.68
CA SER A 142 13.62 -11.40 -7.01
C SER A 142 12.38 -12.19 -6.56
N ARG A 143 11.38 -11.50 -6.01
CA ARG A 143 10.12 -12.11 -5.52
C ARG A 143 9.17 -12.45 -6.66
N PHE A 144 9.26 -11.75 -7.79
CA PHE A 144 8.36 -11.91 -8.94
C PHE A 144 8.31 -13.35 -9.46
N ARG A 145 9.48 -14.01 -9.61
CA ARG A 145 9.53 -15.41 -10.05
C ARG A 145 8.77 -16.32 -9.09
N ARG A 146 9.02 -16.18 -7.78
CA ARG A 146 8.35 -16.98 -6.76
C ARG A 146 6.83 -16.74 -6.76
N ILE A 147 6.40 -15.49 -6.90
CA ILE A 147 4.97 -15.12 -6.97
C ILE A 147 4.32 -15.73 -8.20
N MET A 148 4.95 -15.59 -9.37
CA MET A 148 4.47 -16.17 -10.64
C MET A 148 4.34 -17.69 -10.52
N ASP A 149 5.43 -18.37 -10.17
CA ASP A 149 5.48 -19.82 -10.05
C ASP A 149 4.42 -20.32 -9.05
N SER A 150 4.27 -19.64 -7.91
CA SER A 150 3.30 -20.03 -6.89
C SER A 150 1.85 -19.75 -7.34
N SER A 151 1.60 -18.65 -8.05
CA SER A 151 0.25 -18.29 -8.51
C SER A 151 -0.27 -19.22 -9.61
N GLN A 152 0.62 -19.75 -10.45
CA GLN A 152 0.27 -20.57 -11.61
C GLN A 152 0.36 -22.08 -11.36
N ASN A 153 1.08 -22.52 -10.32
CA ASN A 153 1.20 -23.94 -9.99
C ASN A 153 0.38 -24.38 -8.77
N ALA A 154 -0.09 -23.47 -7.93
CA ALA A 154 -0.89 -23.81 -6.74
C ALA A 154 -2.37 -24.03 -7.07
N TYR A 155 -2.70 -25.11 -7.78
CA TYR A 155 -4.09 -25.46 -8.04
C TYR A 155 -4.71 -26.21 -6.86
N ASN A 156 -5.72 -25.62 -6.22
CA ASN A 156 -6.39 -26.15 -5.01
C ASN A 156 -5.46 -26.39 -3.80
N GLU A 157 -4.30 -25.73 -3.76
CA GLU A 157 -3.41 -25.75 -2.60
C GLU A 157 -3.72 -24.60 -1.64
N ASP A 158 -3.36 -24.76 -0.36
CA ASP A 158 -3.48 -23.68 0.62
C ASP A 158 -2.37 -22.63 0.42
N THR A 159 -2.73 -21.55 -0.27
CA THR A 159 -1.81 -20.43 -0.54
C THR A 159 -1.81 -19.36 0.56
N SER A 160 -2.55 -19.56 1.66
CA SER A 160 -2.75 -18.54 2.69
C SER A 160 -1.45 -18.06 3.33
N ALA A 161 -0.53 -18.99 3.62
CA ALA A 161 0.76 -18.69 4.25
C ALA A 161 1.68 -17.83 3.36
N LEU A 162 1.60 -18.01 2.04
CA LEU A 162 2.34 -17.18 1.09
C LEU A 162 1.73 -15.79 1.01
N VAL A 163 0.42 -15.71 0.76
CA VAL A 163 -0.34 -14.46 0.59
C VAL A 163 -0.26 -13.56 1.82
N ALA A 164 -0.19 -14.15 3.02
CA ALA A 164 -0.05 -13.42 4.28
C ALA A 164 1.20 -12.53 4.33
N ARG A 165 2.26 -12.85 3.58
CA ARG A 165 3.57 -12.16 3.59
C ARG A 165 3.77 -11.19 2.42
N LEU A 166 2.82 -11.17 1.50
CA LEU A 166 2.86 -10.37 0.29
C LEU A 166 2.35 -8.95 0.55
N ASP A 167 2.94 -8.00 -0.17
CA ASP A 167 2.43 -6.63 -0.31
C ASP A 167 1.10 -6.61 -1.10
N GLU A 168 0.30 -5.55 -0.97
CA GLU A 168 -1.00 -5.49 -1.66
C GLU A 168 -0.86 -5.46 -3.20
N LEU A 169 0.24 -4.92 -3.74
CA LEU A 169 0.57 -5.02 -5.17
C LEU A 169 0.90 -6.46 -5.57
N GLU A 170 1.71 -7.15 -4.76
CA GLU A 170 2.06 -8.55 -4.98
C GLU A 170 0.83 -9.46 -4.89
N ARG A 171 -0.10 -9.14 -3.98
CA ARG A 171 -1.39 -9.83 -3.84
C ARG A 171 -2.27 -9.60 -5.05
N ALA A 172 -2.32 -8.38 -5.58
CA ALA A 172 -3.07 -8.10 -6.80
C ALA A 172 -2.52 -8.92 -7.98
N LEU A 173 -1.20 -8.98 -8.14
CA LEU A 173 -0.54 -9.81 -9.15
C LEU A 173 -0.82 -11.31 -8.95
N PHE A 174 -0.73 -11.79 -7.70
CA PHE A 174 -1.01 -13.17 -7.35
C PHE A 174 -2.46 -13.57 -7.65
N ARG A 175 -3.43 -12.71 -7.29
CA ARG A 175 -4.86 -12.89 -7.61
C ARG A 175 -5.10 -12.92 -9.12
N ALA A 176 -4.40 -12.08 -9.88
CA ALA A 176 -4.48 -12.07 -11.35
C ALA A 176 -3.94 -13.38 -11.96
N GLY A 177 -2.81 -13.88 -11.45
CA GLY A 177 -2.25 -15.18 -11.85
C GLY A 177 -3.19 -16.35 -11.55
N GLN A 178 -3.71 -16.43 -10.33
CA GLN A 178 -4.68 -17.47 -9.95
C GLN A 178 -5.98 -17.39 -10.77
N LYS A 179 -6.48 -16.19 -11.05
CA LYS A 179 -7.65 -16.01 -11.91
C LYS A 179 -7.39 -16.59 -13.30
N GLY A 180 -6.24 -16.28 -13.91
CA GLY A 180 -5.87 -16.83 -15.21
C GLY A 180 -5.77 -18.35 -15.23
N LEU A 181 -5.17 -18.95 -14.20
CA LEU A 181 -5.09 -20.41 -14.06
C LEU A 181 -6.48 -21.05 -13.94
N ASN A 182 -7.33 -20.53 -13.05
CA ASN A 182 -8.68 -21.04 -12.83
C ASN A 182 -9.54 -20.90 -14.09
N ASP A 183 -9.47 -19.76 -14.77
CA ASP A 183 -10.22 -19.52 -16.02
C ASP A 183 -9.80 -20.51 -17.10
N PHE A 184 -8.49 -20.76 -17.25
CA PHE A 184 -7.96 -21.73 -18.21
C PHE A 184 -8.42 -23.16 -17.91
N GLN A 185 -8.37 -23.60 -16.64
CA GLN A 185 -8.81 -24.94 -16.27
C GLN A 185 -10.32 -25.14 -16.36
N CYS A 186 -11.11 -24.11 -16.03
CA CYS A 186 -12.55 -24.11 -16.26
C CYS A 186 -12.87 -24.25 -17.75
N TRP A 187 -12.08 -23.61 -18.62
CA TRP A 187 -12.19 -23.76 -20.06
C TRP A 187 -11.79 -25.17 -20.54
N GLU A 188 -10.65 -25.70 -20.07
CA GLU A 188 -10.17 -27.04 -20.42
C GLU A 188 -11.19 -28.14 -20.04
N LYS A 189 -11.88 -27.99 -18.91
CA LYS A 189 -12.93 -28.90 -18.45
C LYS A 189 -14.28 -28.70 -19.14
N GLY A 190 -14.39 -27.74 -20.07
CA GLY A 190 -15.64 -27.40 -20.76
C GLY A 190 -16.68 -26.67 -19.89
N GLN A 191 -16.35 -26.33 -18.65
CA GLN A 191 -17.25 -25.64 -17.71
C GLN A 191 -17.52 -24.19 -18.11
N ALA A 192 -16.58 -23.57 -18.85
CA ALA A 192 -16.74 -22.22 -19.38
C ALA A 192 -17.84 -22.08 -20.45
N SER A 193 -18.42 -23.19 -20.93
CA SER A 193 -19.55 -23.17 -21.88
C SER A 193 -20.90 -22.86 -21.21
N GLN A 194 -21.01 -23.07 -19.90
CA GLN A 194 -22.24 -22.86 -19.15
C GLN A 194 -22.39 -21.39 -18.72
N ILE A 195 -23.44 -20.73 -19.21
CA ILE A 195 -23.76 -19.37 -18.77
C ILE A 195 -24.32 -19.43 -17.35
N THR A 196 -23.57 -18.89 -16.40
CA THR A 196 -23.99 -18.74 -15.00
C THR A 196 -24.37 -17.30 -14.71
N ALA A 197 -25.28 -17.09 -13.76
CA ALA A 197 -25.61 -15.75 -13.30
C ALA A 197 -24.36 -15.10 -12.69
N SER A 198 -24.09 -13.84 -13.03
CA SER A 198 -22.94 -13.13 -12.49
C SER A 198 -22.99 -13.06 -10.95
N SER A 199 -21.82 -13.04 -10.32
CA SER A 199 -21.71 -12.89 -8.86
C SER A 199 -22.45 -11.66 -8.34
N LEU A 200 -22.49 -10.59 -9.14
CA LEU A 200 -23.30 -9.40 -8.87
C LEU A 200 -24.80 -9.73 -8.80
N ALA A 201 -25.35 -10.42 -9.80
CA ALA A 201 -26.76 -10.82 -9.81
C ALA A 201 -27.12 -11.75 -8.63
N GLN A 202 -26.23 -12.67 -8.28
CA GLN A 202 -26.38 -13.55 -7.10
C GLN A 202 -26.40 -12.75 -5.78
N ASN A 203 -25.57 -11.71 -5.66
CA ASN A 203 -25.49 -10.87 -4.47
C ASN A 203 -26.67 -9.90 -4.36
N TYR A 204 -27.19 -9.36 -5.48
CA TYR A 204 -28.40 -8.53 -5.48
C TYR A 204 -29.64 -9.31 -5.05
N GLY A 205 -29.77 -10.59 -5.42
CA GLY A 205 -30.88 -11.45 -5.00
C GLY A 205 -30.93 -11.69 -3.48
N LYS A 206 -29.77 -11.67 -2.80
CA LYS A 206 -29.66 -11.82 -1.33
C LYS A 206 -29.94 -10.54 -0.56
N ARG A 207 -29.95 -9.38 -1.23
CA ARG A 207 -30.29 -8.07 -0.65
C ARG A 207 -31.70 -7.61 -1.03
N LYS A 208 -32.68 -8.52 -1.11
CA LYS A 208 -34.08 -8.09 -1.02
C LYS A 208 -34.26 -7.50 0.38
N PHE A 209 -34.52 -6.19 0.42
CA PHE A 209 -34.85 -5.42 1.61
C PHE A 209 -35.73 -6.24 2.54
N THR A 210 -35.30 -6.43 3.79
CA THR A 210 -36.25 -6.60 4.89
C THR A 210 -37.22 -5.44 4.77
N GLU A 211 -38.48 -5.73 4.44
CA GLU A 211 -39.58 -4.78 4.53
C GLU A 211 -39.44 -4.06 5.86
N VAL A 212 -39.20 -2.75 5.79
CA VAL A 212 -39.29 -1.89 6.96
C VAL A 212 -40.78 -1.76 7.21
N ASP A 213 -41.30 -2.62 8.09
CA ASP A 213 -42.66 -2.49 8.61
C ASP A 213 -42.81 -1.10 9.24
N VAL A 214 -43.85 -0.40 8.78
CA VAL A 214 -44.27 0.96 9.14
C VAL A 214 -44.76 1.04 10.58
#